data_AF-A0A317VAE8-F1
#
_entry.id   AF-A0A317VAE8-F1
#
_cell.length_a   1.000
_cell.length_b   1.000
_cell.length_c   1.000
_cell.angle_alpha   90.00
_cell.angle_beta   90.00
_cell.angle_gamma   90.00
#
_symmetry.space_group_name_H-M   'P 1'
#
loop_
_entity.id
_entity.type
_entity.pdbx_description
1 polymer ?
#
loop_
_entity_poly.entity_id
_entity_poly.type
_entity_poly.pdbx_seq_one_letter_code
_entity_poly.pdbx_strand_id
1 'polypeptide(L)'
;MFVITFLHWTADYLLSLVKMVQNREVGWITIERKTGKHMREQQPLWKKLKLLLLFNPLTEWLDTTHLMRLYLHHTAIEEGKQEATPASRKRIKAFVDFYHINMNDFTPSDITAYATFEDFFVRAHKPGSRPIYRKDDPTAAVIVADSRVVAYEAVAESKKIWIKGNDFSITNLVMDKQLGPKFADGPVASFRLSPQDYHRYHSPVSGTIKLFRSMPGDYYEVDPIALQSQVDILTRNARDYVVIETKEFGEVLFVAIGASQVGTVRYALYELWCQLKSANGQ
;
A
#
# COMPACT_ATOMS: atom_id res chain seq x y z
N MET A 1 10.97 -8.85 -27.14
CA MET A 1 10.88 -7.54 -26.45
C MET A 1 10.13 -6.50 -27.29
N PHE A 2 10.55 -6.23 -28.53
CA PHE A 2 9.98 -5.17 -29.39
C PHE A 2 8.47 -5.32 -29.71
N VAL A 3 8.01 -6.54 -29.98
CA VAL A 3 6.60 -6.82 -30.33
C VAL A 3 5.65 -6.56 -29.15
N ILE A 4 6.09 -6.89 -27.94
CA ILE A 4 5.31 -6.66 -26.71
C ILE A 4 5.21 -5.15 -26.45
N THR A 5 6.32 -4.42 -26.55
CA THR A 5 6.33 -2.95 -26.39
C THR A 5 5.45 -2.25 -27.43
N PHE A 6 5.46 -2.71 -28.69
CA PHE A 6 4.61 -2.16 -29.76
C PHE A 6 3.12 -2.45 -29.52
N LEU A 7 2.77 -3.65 -29.07
CA LEU A 7 1.38 -3.99 -28.72
C LEU A 7 0.88 -3.15 -27.54
N HIS A 8 1.71 -2.93 -26.51
CA HIS A 8 1.38 -2.04 -25.40
C HIS A 8 1.15 -0.60 -25.87
N TRP A 9 2.06 -0.04 -26.67
CA TRP A 9 1.93 1.32 -27.18
C TRP A 9 0.68 1.52 -28.05
N THR A 10 0.40 0.57 -28.95
CA THR A 10 -0.76 0.66 -29.85
C THR A 10 -2.07 0.53 -29.07
N ALA A 11 -2.11 -0.32 -28.05
CA ALA A 11 -3.24 -0.41 -27.14
C ALA A 11 -3.43 0.90 -26.37
N ASP A 12 -2.37 1.43 -25.76
CA ASP A 12 -2.39 2.69 -25.00
C ASP A 12 -2.86 3.87 -25.88
N TYR A 13 -2.42 3.92 -27.15
CA TYR A 13 -2.83 4.94 -28.12
C TYR A 13 -4.32 4.84 -28.47
N LEU A 14 -4.80 3.66 -28.88
CA LEU A 14 -6.21 3.45 -29.23
C LEU A 14 -7.16 3.69 -28.05
N LEU A 15 -6.70 3.43 -26.82
CA LEU A 15 -7.50 3.58 -25.61
C LEU A 15 -7.49 5.00 -25.06
N SER A 16 -6.46 5.80 -25.37
CA SER A 16 -6.45 7.24 -25.10
C SER A 16 -7.58 7.99 -25.84
N LEU A 17 -8.06 7.41 -26.95
CA LEU A 17 -9.17 7.93 -27.76
C LEU A 17 -10.55 7.63 -27.15
N VAL A 18 -10.66 6.67 -26.20
CA VAL A 18 -11.94 6.23 -25.58
C VAL A 18 -12.18 6.91 -24.23
N LYS A 19 -11.83 8.20 -24.09
CA LYS A 19 -12.09 9.04 -22.89
C LYS A 19 -13.59 9.29 -22.65
N MET A 20 -14.40 8.26 -22.42
CA MET A 20 -15.77 8.39 -21.94
C MET A 20 -16.17 7.14 -21.15
N VAL A 21 -15.94 7.14 -19.84
CA VAL A 21 -16.91 6.72 -18.80
C VAL A 21 -16.37 7.30 -17.49
N GLN A 22 -17.03 8.36 -16.99
CA GLN A 22 -16.54 9.22 -15.92
C GLN A 22 -16.80 8.71 -14.49
N ASN A 23 -17.57 7.62 -14.28
CA ASN A 23 -17.95 7.16 -12.94
C ASN A 23 -17.48 5.72 -12.63
N ARG A 24 -16.25 5.35 -13.01
CA ARG A 24 -15.75 3.96 -13.00
C ARG A 24 -15.51 3.39 -11.58
N GLU A 25 -16.58 3.05 -10.89
CA GLU A 25 -16.61 2.15 -9.73
C GLU A 25 -16.39 0.68 -10.15
N VAL A 26 -15.20 0.39 -10.70
CA VAL A 26 -14.89 -0.93 -11.27
C VAL A 26 -14.01 -1.78 -10.34
N GLY A 27 -13.59 -1.21 -9.21
CA GLY A 27 -12.81 -1.89 -8.19
C GLY A 27 -13.63 -2.85 -7.33
N TRP A 28 -13.09 -3.19 -6.16
CA TRP A 28 -13.65 -4.20 -5.27
C TRP A 28 -14.87 -3.69 -4.52
N ILE A 29 -15.81 -4.60 -4.21
CA ILE A 29 -16.93 -4.29 -3.33
C ILE A 29 -16.40 -4.19 -1.91
N THR A 30 -16.71 -3.08 -1.26
CA THR A 30 -16.32 -2.76 0.11
C THR A 30 -17.55 -2.29 0.87
N ILE A 31 -17.52 -2.41 2.20
CA ILE A 31 -18.61 -1.94 3.06
C ILE A 31 -18.13 -0.67 3.75
N GLU A 32 -18.87 0.42 3.59
CA GLU A 32 -18.61 1.63 4.34
C GLU A 32 -19.05 1.44 5.80
N ARG A 33 -18.10 1.46 6.73
CA ARG A 33 -18.33 1.16 8.16
C ARG A 33 -19.44 2.00 8.80
N LYS A 34 -19.59 3.28 8.42
CA LYS A 34 -20.55 4.20 9.06
C LYS A 34 -21.98 4.00 8.56
N THR A 35 -22.16 3.70 7.28
CA THR A 35 -23.49 3.61 6.66
C THR A 35 -23.94 2.18 6.41
N GLY A 36 -23.02 1.21 6.47
CA GLY A 36 -23.26 -0.18 6.10
C GLY A 36 -23.49 -0.40 4.61
N LYS A 37 -23.35 0.64 3.77
CA LYS A 37 -23.61 0.53 2.33
C LYS A 37 -22.45 -0.18 1.63
N HIS A 38 -22.81 -1.07 0.72
CA HIS A 38 -21.85 -1.65 -0.21
C HIS A 38 -21.51 -0.61 -1.28
N MET A 39 -20.22 -0.33 -1.42
CA MET A 39 -19.68 0.59 -2.41
C MET A 39 -18.55 -0.08 -3.16
N ARG A 40 -18.45 0.20 -4.45
CA ARG A 40 -17.32 -0.26 -5.26
C ARG A 40 -16.23 0.79 -5.26
N GLU A 41 -15.00 0.32 -5.10
CA GLU A 41 -13.83 1.18 -5.19
C GLU A 41 -13.71 1.81 -6.58
N GLN A 42 -13.34 3.09 -6.63
CA GLN A 42 -13.04 3.77 -7.87
C GLN A 42 -11.67 3.32 -8.37
N GLN A 43 -11.65 2.76 -9.58
CA GLN A 43 -10.43 2.28 -10.19
C GLN A 43 -10.49 2.55 -11.70
N PRO A 44 -9.41 3.05 -12.32
CA PRO A 44 -9.38 3.14 -13.76
C PRO A 44 -9.61 1.77 -14.40
N LEU A 45 -10.63 1.65 -15.27
CA LEU A 45 -10.95 0.39 -15.95
C LEU A 45 -9.71 -0.19 -16.67
N TRP A 46 -8.86 0.67 -17.23
CA TRP A 46 -7.61 0.25 -17.86
C TRP A 46 -6.67 -0.45 -16.90
N LYS A 47 -6.54 0.03 -15.67
CA LYS A 47 -5.76 -0.63 -14.62
C LYS A 47 -6.28 -2.03 -14.36
N LYS A 48 -7.60 -2.19 -14.23
CA LYS A 48 -8.22 -3.51 -14.03
C LYS A 48 -8.02 -4.45 -15.22
N LEU A 49 -8.22 -3.97 -16.45
CA LEU A 49 -8.01 -4.75 -17.66
C LEU A 49 -6.54 -5.17 -17.82
N LYS A 50 -5.60 -4.26 -17.55
CA LYS A 50 -4.16 -4.54 -17.54
C LYS A 50 -3.83 -5.62 -16.52
N LEU A 51 -4.35 -5.52 -15.29
CA LEU A 51 -4.13 -6.55 -14.26
C LEU A 51 -4.71 -7.91 -14.67
N LEU A 52 -5.93 -7.95 -15.21
CA LEU A 52 -6.53 -9.19 -15.73
C LEU A 52 -5.73 -9.78 -16.89
N LEU A 53 -5.14 -8.95 -17.75
CA LEU A 53 -4.28 -9.41 -18.83
C LEU A 53 -2.95 -9.97 -18.30
N LEU A 54 -2.33 -9.31 -17.32
CA LEU A 54 -1.03 -9.70 -16.78
C LEU A 54 -1.11 -10.94 -15.87
N PHE A 55 -2.18 -11.07 -15.07
CA PHE A 55 -2.35 -12.13 -14.08
C PHE A 55 -3.39 -13.17 -14.49
N ASN A 56 -3.55 -13.44 -15.79
CA ASN A 56 -4.37 -14.58 -16.24
C ASN A 56 -3.53 -15.86 -16.28
N PRO A 57 -4.15 -17.06 -16.19
CA PRO A 57 -3.40 -18.32 -16.15
C PRO A 57 -2.48 -18.55 -17.35
N LEU A 58 -2.80 -18.04 -18.54
CA LEU A 58 -1.97 -18.16 -19.73
C LEU A 58 -0.74 -17.26 -19.66
N THR A 59 -0.89 -16.00 -19.24
CA THR A 59 0.25 -15.08 -19.05
C THR A 59 1.12 -15.49 -17.88
N GLU A 60 0.56 -16.00 -16.78
CA GLU A 60 1.36 -16.56 -15.68
C GLU A 60 2.15 -17.80 -16.11
N TRP A 61 1.56 -18.64 -16.96
CA TRP A 61 2.26 -19.81 -17.53
C TRP A 61 3.34 -19.42 -18.54
N LEU A 62 3.07 -18.42 -19.38
CA LEU A 62 4.05 -17.86 -20.32
C LEU A 62 5.17 -17.09 -19.59
N ASP A 63 4.85 -16.38 -18.51
CA ASP A 63 5.78 -15.65 -17.64
C ASP A 63 6.40 -16.57 -16.57
N THR A 64 6.82 -17.76 -16.99
CA THR A 64 7.68 -18.65 -16.18
C THR A 64 9.10 -18.09 -16.06
N THR A 65 9.51 -17.22 -16.99
CA THR A 65 10.72 -16.41 -16.89
C THR A 65 10.38 -15.13 -16.15
N HIS A 66 11.09 -14.77 -15.08
CA HIS A 66 10.89 -13.59 -14.22
C HIS A 66 10.85 -12.19 -14.93
N LEU A 67 10.67 -12.11 -16.25
CA LEU A 67 10.76 -10.92 -17.08
C LEU A 67 9.59 -9.95 -16.90
N MET A 68 8.33 -10.40 -16.84
CA MET A 68 7.20 -9.48 -16.59
C MET A 68 7.32 -8.84 -15.20
N ARG A 69 7.79 -9.63 -14.23
CA ARG A 69 8.09 -9.16 -12.87
C ARG A 69 9.16 -8.07 -12.85
N LEU A 70 10.28 -8.28 -13.55
CA LEU A 70 11.32 -7.27 -13.72
C LEU A 70 10.80 -6.02 -14.44
N TYR A 71 9.97 -6.20 -15.46
CA TYR A 71 9.34 -5.09 -16.17
C TYR A 71 8.44 -4.24 -15.23
N LEU A 72 7.60 -4.89 -14.42
CA LEU A 72 6.75 -4.20 -13.44
C LEU A 72 7.60 -3.46 -12.40
N HIS A 73 8.66 -4.09 -11.90
CA HIS A 73 9.61 -3.48 -10.97
C HIS A 73 10.27 -2.23 -11.57
N HIS A 74 10.85 -2.33 -12.76
CA HIS A 74 11.49 -1.19 -13.43
C HIS A 74 10.50 -0.07 -13.72
N THR A 75 9.30 -0.40 -14.17
CA THR A 75 8.24 0.59 -14.45
C THR A 75 7.85 1.33 -13.17
N ALA A 76 7.70 0.63 -12.04
CA ALA A 76 7.38 1.26 -10.76
C ALA A 76 8.48 2.24 -10.29
N ILE A 77 9.76 1.90 -10.48
CA ILE A 77 10.88 2.79 -10.13
C ILE A 77 10.87 4.07 -10.99
N GLU A 78 10.68 3.92 -12.30
CA GLU A 78 10.67 5.05 -13.22
C GLU A 78 9.46 5.97 -13.00
N GLU A 79 8.28 5.41 -12.72
CA GLU A 79 7.08 6.18 -12.34
C GLU A 79 7.35 7.02 -11.08
N GLY A 80 7.96 6.44 -10.05
CA GLY A 80 8.32 7.16 -8.82
C GLY A 80 9.25 8.35 -9.07
N LYS A 81 10.29 8.16 -9.91
CA LYS A 81 11.19 9.26 -10.30
C LYS A 81 10.46 10.38 -11.03
N GLN A 82 9.50 10.04 -11.90
CA GLN A 82 8.70 11.03 -12.62
C GLN A 82 7.77 11.81 -11.68
N GLU A 83 7.18 11.14 -10.70
CA GLU A 83 6.28 11.74 -9.70
C GLU A 83 6.98 12.74 -8.78
N ALA A 84 8.27 12.53 -8.52
CA ALA A 84 9.14 13.45 -7.79
C ALA A 84 9.49 14.74 -8.57
N THR A 85 9.17 14.84 -9.87
CA THR A 85 9.50 16.02 -10.68
C THR A 85 8.45 17.13 -10.53
N PRO A 86 8.80 18.43 -10.62
CA PRO A 86 7.82 19.52 -10.58
C PRO A 86 6.76 19.47 -11.69
N ALA A 87 7.09 18.86 -12.84
CA ALA A 87 6.16 18.70 -13.95
C ALA A 87 4.96 17.79 -13.58
N SER A 88 5.15 16.86 -12.65
CA SER A 88 4.12 15.92 -12.21
C SER A 88 2.94 16.58 -11.51
N ARG A 89 3.14 17.79 -10.95
CA ARG A 89 2.09 18.61 -10.31
C ARG A 89 0.84 18.79 -11.18
N LYS A 90 1.01 18.83 -12.52
CA LYS A 90 -0.11 18.95 -13.47
C LYS A 90 -1.12 17.79 -13.37
N ARG A 91 -0.72 16.63 -12.83
CA ARG A 91 -1.56 15.45 -12.63
C ARG A 91 -2.51 15.57 -11.43
N ILE A 92 -2.17 16.41 -10.44
CA ILE A 92 -2.89 16.47 -9.15
C ILE A 92 -4.36 16.82 -9.35
N LYS A 93 -4.67 17.85 -10.16
CA LYS A 93 -6.06 18.27 -10.38
C LYS A 93 -6.90 17.13 -10.95
N ALA A 94 -6.43 16.50 -12.02
CA ALA A 94 -7.14 15.39 -12.65
C ALA A 94 -7.33 14.21 -11.69
N PHE A 95 -6.35 13.97 -10.80
CA PHE A 95 -6.42 12.93 -9.79
C PHE A 95 -7.48 13.22 -8.71
N VAL A 96 -7.48 14.45 -8.17
CA VAL A 96 -8.48 14.91 -7.19
C VAL A 96 -9.88 14.85 -7.78
N ASP A 97 -10.05 15.29 -9.03
CA ASP A 97 -11.33 15.27 -9.73
C ASP A 97 -11.81 13.84 -9.98
N PHE A 98 -10.91 12.93 -10.39
CA PHE A 98 -11.25 11.54 -10.68
C PHE A 98 -11.69 10.76 -9.44
N TYR A 99 -11.01 10.98 -8.30
CA TYR A 99 -11.26 10.28 -7.05
C TYR A 99 -12.19 11.04 -6.09
N HIS A 100 -12.68 12.22 -6.50
CA HIS A 100 -13.50 13.11 -5.68
C HIS A 100 -12.94 13.37 -4.27
N ILE A 101 -11.63 13.63 -4.20
CA ILE A 101 -10.93 13.77 -2.91
C ILE A 101 -11.36 15.09 -2.24
N ASN A 102 -11.90 15.00 -1.03
CA ASN A 102 -12.20 16.18 -0.22
C ASN A 102 -10.91 16.81 0.33
N MET A 103 -10.39 17.81 -0.38
CA MET A 103 -9.13 18.47 -0.02
C MET A 103 -9.20 19.27 1.30
N ASN A 104 -10.39 19.57 1.82
CA ASN A 104 -10.55 20.27 3.11
C ASN A 104 -10.06 19.44 4.31
N ASP A 105 -9.95 18.12 4.16
CA ASP A 105 -9.46 17.20 5.20
C ASP A 105 -7.93 17.20 5.33
N PHE A 106 -7.23 17.87 4.41
CA PHE A 106 -5.78 17.83 4.25
C PHE A 106 -5.14 19.21 4.40
N THR A 107 -3.83 19.22 4.66
CA THR A 107 -2.99 20.41 4.75
C THR A 107 -1.74 20.21 3.88
N PRO A 108 -1.49 21.08 2.90
CA PRO A 108 -2.35 22.20 2.46
C PRO A 108 -3.66 21.72 1.79
N SER A 109 -4.75 22.47 1.98
CA SER A 109 -6.03 22.18 1.30
C SER A 109 -6.04 22.64 -0.16
N ASP A 110 -5.21 23.62 -0.50
CA ASP A 110 -5.03 24.05 -1.89
C ASP A 110 -4.08 23.08 -2.63
N ILE A 111 -4.59 22.46 -3.70
CA ILE A 111 -3.82 21.56 -4.56
C ILE A 111 -2.63 22.24 -5.26
N THR A 112 -2.66 23.57 -5.39
CA THR A 112 -1.60 24.35 -6.04
C THR A 112 -0.41 24.60 -5.11
N ALA A 113 -0.54 24.33 -3.82
CA ALA A 113 0.55 24.45 -2.86
C ALA A 113 1.54 23.28 -2.90
N TYR A 114 1.15 22.13 -3.45
CA TYR A 114 2.03 20.98 -3.59
C TYR A 114 3.05 21.19 -4.71
N ALA A 115 4.32 20.89 -4.43
CA ALA A 115 5.40 21.10 -5.40
C ALA A 115 5.41 20.02 -6.50
N THR A 116 5.07 18.79 -6.11
CA THR A 116 5.13 17.59 -6.95
C THR A 116 3.92 16.69 -6.67
N PHE A 117 3.67 15.71 -7.54
CA PHE A 117 2.64 14.70 -7.32
C PHE A 117 2.97 13.82 -6.11
N GLU A 118 4.25 13.48 -5.89
CA GLU A 118 4.70 12.75 -4.71
C GLU A 118 4.32 13.48 -3.41
N ASP A 119 4.60 14.78 -3.32
CA ASP A 119 4.25 15.64 -2.17
C ASP A 119 2.73 15.63 -1.89
N PHE A 120 1.93 15.72 -2.94
CA PHE A 120 0.47 15.55 -2.85
C PHE A 120 0.05 14.13 -2.42
N PHE A 121 0.74 13.10 -2.90
CA PHE A 121 0.41 11.72 -2.60
C PHE A 121 0.61 11.41 -1.11
N VAL A 122 1.68 11.96 -0.52
CA VAL A 122 1.95 11.93 0.91
C VAL A 122 1.41 13.15 1.67
N ARG A 123 0.35 13.82 1.18
CA ARG A 123 -0.30 14.96 1.86
C ARG A 123 -0.61 14.68 3.33
N ALA A 124 -0.51 15.69 4.20
CA ALA A 124 -0.83 15.56 5.62
C ALA A 124 -2.34 15.75 5.88
N HIS A 125 -2.90 15.04 6.86
CA HIS A 125 -4.22 15.41 7.37
C HIS A 125 -4.18 16.76 8.08
N LYS A 126 -5.24 17.54 7.90
CA LYS A 126 -5.50 18.73 8.71
C LYS A 126 -5.71 18.32 10.18
N PRO A 127 -5.14 19.04 11.16
CA PRO A 127 -5.40 18.75 12.57
C PRO A 127 -6.91 18.65 12.85
N GLY A 128 -7.33 17.57 13.51
CA GLY A 128 -8.73 17.31 13.84
C GLY A 128 -9.58 16.67 12.75
N SER A 129 -9.09 16.49 11.51
CA SER A 129 -9.87 15.84 10.44
C SER A 129 -10.06 14.32 10.65
N ARG A 130 -9.23 13.71 11.50
CA ARG A 130 -9.30 12.31 11.92
C ARG A 130 -9.14 12.21 13.45
N PRO A 131 -10.22 12.36 14.24
CA PRO A 131 -10.14 12.21 15.69
C PRO A 131 -9.82 10.75 16.06
N ILE A 132 -8.86 10.57 16.98
CA ILE A 132 -8.46 9.25 17.49
C ILE A 132 -9.57 8.72 18.40
N TYR A 133 -10.00 7.49 18.15
CA TYR A 133 -11.00 6.81 18.98
C TYR A 133 -10.44 6.61 20.39
N ARG A 134 -11.13 7.17 21.40
CA ARG A 134 -10.73 7.14 22.82
C ARG A 134 -9.23 7.40 23.02
N LYS A 135 -8.78 8.59 22.63
CA LYS A 135 -7.36 9.00 22.63
C LYS A 135 -6.59 8.65 23.91
N ASP A 136 -7.26 8.71 25.07
CA ASP A 136 -6.63 8.49 26.39
C ASP A 136 -6.85 7.06 26.93
N ASP A 137 -7.46 6.16 26.15
CA ASP A 137 -7.73 4.76 26.50
C ASP A 137 -6.76 3.83 25.74
N PRO A 138 -5.73 3.27 26.42
CA PRO A 138 -4.76 2.39 25.76
C PRO A 138 -5.30 0.99 25.47
N THR A 139 -6.52 0.64 25.91
CA THR A 139 -7.07 -0.72 25.72
C THR A 139 -7.65 -0.96 24.34
N ALA A 140 -7.63 0.06 23.46
CA ALA A 140 -8.15 -0.03 22.10
C ALA A 140 -7.04 0.28 21.07
N ALA A 141 -6.84 -0.63 20.12
CA ALA A 141 -6.02 -0.36 18.95
C ALA A 141 -6.81 0.44 17.91
N VAL A 142 -6.14 1.37 17.22
CA VAL A 142 -6.75 2.23 16.21
C VAL A 142 -6.34 1.84 14.78
N ILE A 143 -7.14 2.26 13.82
CA ILE A 143 -6.85 2.07 12.39
C ILE A 143 -5.67 2.95 11.99
N VAL A 144 -4.68 2.35 11.34
CA VAL A 144 -3.37 2.96 11.06
C VAL A 144 -3.38 3.96 9.90
N ALA A 145 -4.33 3.83 8.98
CA ALA A 145 -4.47 4.68 7.80
C ALA A 145 -5.90 4.61 7.23
N ASP A 146 -6.31 5.65 6.50
CA ASP A 146 -7.51 5.59 5.66
C ASP A 146 -7.32 4.44 4.64
N SER A 147 -8.12 3.39 4.76
CA SER A 147 -7.86 2.14 4.04
C SER A 147 -9.08 1.21 4.05
N ARG A 148 -8.97 0.11 3.29
CA ARG A 148 -9.86 -1.05 3.39
C ARG A 148 -9.23 -2.04 4.35
N VAL A 149 -9.99 -2.45 5.36
CA VAL A 149 -9.48 -3.24 6.47
C VAL A 149 -10.14 -4.61 6.50
N VAL A 150 -9.32 -5.64 6.65
CA VAL A 150 -9.74 -6.99 7.03
C VAL A 150 -8.99 -7.39 8.28
N ALA A 151 -9.68 -8.05 9.22
CA ALA A 151 -9.09 -8.52 10.46
C ALA A 151 -9.45 -9.99 10.67
N TYR A 152 -8.51 -10.72 11.23
CA TYR A 152 -8.59 -12.16 11.50
C TYR A 152 -8.14 -12.43 12.92
N GLU A 153 -8.76 -13.41 13.57
CA GLU A 153 -8.38 -13.79 14.94
C GLU A 153 -7.05 -14.53 14.98
N ALA A 154 -6.66 -15.16 13.86
CA ALA A 154 -5.36 -15.82 13.71
C ALA A 154 -4.78 -15.65 12.30
N VAL A 155 -3.45 -15.58 12.19
CA VAL A 155 -2.73 -15.58 10.90
C VAL A 155 -3.09 -16.79 10.03
N ALA A 156 -3.38 -17.95 10.62
CA ALA A 156 -3.80 -19.13 9.87
C ALA A 156 -5.10 -18.90 9.06
N GLU A 157 -5.98 -18.01 9.51
CA GLU A 157 -7.23 -17.68 8.82
C GLU A 157 -7.01 -16.71 7.66
N SER A 158 -6.05 -15.77 7.78
CA SER A 158 -5.75 -14.82 6.71
C SER A 158 -5.25 -15.51 5.44
N LYS A 159 -4.54 -16.64 5.59
CA LYS A 159 -4.06 -17.46 4.46
C LYS A 159 -5.17 -18.15 3.68
N LYS A 160 -6.32 -18.41 4.30
CA LYS A 160 -7.42 -19.15 3.66
C LYS A 160 -8.18 -18.32 2.63
N ILE A 161 -8.16 -16.98 2.78
CA ILE A 161 -9.07 -16.09 2.04
C ILE A 161 -8.31 -15.09 1.15
N TRP A 162 -7.18 -14.55 1.58
CA TRP A 162 -6.56 -13.37 0.93
C TRP A 162 -5.16 -13.57 0.35
N ILE A 163 -4.40 -14.57 0.82
CA ILE A 163 -2.99 -14.73 0.43
C ILE A 163 -2.81 -16.15 -0.07
N LYS A 164 -2.85 -16.34 -1.39
CA LYS A 164 -2.69 -17.65 -2.03
C LYS A 164 -1.22 -18.05 -2.22
N GLY A 165 -0.27 -17.17 -1.89
CA GLY A 165 1.15 -17.49 -1.89
C GLY A 165 1.45 -18.69 -0.99
N ASN A 166 2.17 -19.67 -1.53
CA ASN A 166 2.41 -20.95 -0.85
C ASN A 166 3.27 -20.78 0.43
N ASP A 167 4.06 -19.71 0.51
CA ASP A 167 5.06 -19.50 1.55
C ASP A 167 4.76 -18.33 2.50
N PHE A 168 3.57 -17.73 2.45
CA PHE A 168 3.26 -16.64 3.37
C PHE A 168 3.25 -17.14 4.82
N SER A 169 4.11 -16.56 5.66
CA SER A 169 4.17 -16.74 7.11
C SER A 169 4.72 -15.47 7.73
N ILE A 170 4.46 -15.20 9.01
CA ILE A 170 5.07 -14.04 9.67
C ILE A 170 6.59 -14.16 9.66
N THR A 171 7.14 -15.35 9.85
CA THR A 171 8.58 -15.63 9.73
C THR A 171 9.17 -15.18 8.40
N ASN A 172 8.52 -15.51 7.28
CA ASN A 172 8.96 -15.07 5.95
C ASN A 172 8.66 -13.59 5.71
N LEU A 173 7.60 -13.05 6.33
CA LEU A 173 7.30 -11.63 6.26
C LEU A 173 8.38 -10.79 6.97
N VAL A 174 8.88 -11.19 8.14
CA VAL A 174 9.93 -10.44 8.86
C VAL A 174 11.36 -10.93 8.55
N MET A 175 11.50 -12.02 7.80
CA MET A 175 12.76 -12.71 7.49
C MET A 175 13.59 -13.04 8.74
N ASP A 176 12.92 -13.37 9.84
CA ASP A 176 13.53 -13.60 11.14
C ASP A 176 12.92 -14.84 11.81
N LYS A 177 13.76 -15.87 11.96
CA LYS A 177 13.37 -17.19 12.51
C LYS A 177 13.13 -17.17 14.03
N GLN A 178 13.58 -16.13 14.73
CA GLN A 178 13.35 -15.99 16.17
C GLN A 178 12.14 -15.08 16.45
N LEU A 179 11.97 -14.02 15.67
CA LEU A 179 10.85 -13.09 15.83
C LEU A 179 9.55 -13.65 15.27
N GLY A 180 9.59 -14.21 14.06
CA GLY A 180 8.41 -14.70 13.35
C GLY A 180 7.50 -15.65 14.15
N PRO A 181 8.06 -16.70 14.80
CA PRO A 181 7.27 -17.63 15.59
C PRO A 181 6.47 -17.00 16.74
N LYS A 182 6.90 -15.85 17.28
CA LYS A 182 6.19 -15.17 18.36
C LYS A 182 4.82 -14.63 17.94
N PHE A 183 4.63 -14.41 16.64
CA PHE A 183 3.41 -13.85 16.06
C PHE A 183 2.64 -14.87 15.21
N ALA A 184 3.07 -16.13 15.17
CA ALA A 184 2.54 -17.13 14.24
C ALA A 184 1.04 -17.40 14.44
N ASP A 185 0.57 -17.37 15.68
CA ASP A 185 -0.83 -17.63 16.06
C ASP A 185 -1.57 -16.35 16.52
N GLY A 186 -0.97 -15.17 16.30
CA GLY A 186 -1.56 -13.91 16.71
C GLY A 186 -2.70 -13.43 15.81
N PRO A 187 -3.56 -12.54 16.30
CA PRO A 187 -4.54 -11.84 15.46
C PRO A 187 -3.82 -10.93 14.46
N VAL A 188 -4.39 -10.80 13.27
CA VAL A 188 -3.80 -9.99 12.19
C VAL A 188 -4.85 -9.08 11.56
N ALA A 189 -4.48 -7.83 11.37
CA ALA A 189 -5.24 -6.87 10.58
C ALA A 189 -4.44 -6.45 9.35
N SER A 190 -5.07 -6.51 8.18
CA SER A 190 -4.48 -6.07 6.91
C SER A 190 -5.21 -4.82 6.42
N PHE A 191 -4.42 -3.81 6.07
CA PHE A 191 -4.88 -2.50 5.64
C PHE A 191 -4.42 -2.27 4.21
N ARG A 192 -5.35 -2.29 3.24
CA ARG A 192 -5.05 -1.98 1.84
C ARG A 192 -5.43 -0.53 1.55
N LEU A 193 -4.42 0.25 1.17
CA LEU A 193 -4.59 1.63 0.72
C LEU A 193 -4.79 1.64 -0.78
N SER A 194 -5.84 2.32 -1.22
CA SER A 194 -6.12 2.62 -2.62
C SER A 194 -5.44 3.94 -3.00
N PRO A 195 -5.13 4.20 -4.28
CA PRO A 195 -4.44 5.44 -4.68
C PRO A 195 -5.09 6.74 -4.19
N GLN A 196 -6.41 6.75 -4.05
CA GLN A 196 -7.17 7.91 -3.53
C GLN A 196 -6.95 8.18 -2.04
N ASP A 197 -6.52 7.18 -1.28
CA ASP A 197 -6.47 7.23 0.17
C ASP A 197 -5.29 8.10 0.66
N TYR A 198 -5.21 8.28 1.98
CA TYR A 198 -4.11 8.97 2.64
C TYR A 198 -2.93 8.01 2.84
N HIS A 199 -1.78 8.33 2.26
CA HIS A 199 -0.60 7.45 2.23
C HIS A 199 0.44 7.82 3.29
N ARG A 200 0.00 8.06 4.53
CA ARG A 200 0.89 7.97 5.70
C ARG A 200 0.29 7.01 6.71
N TYR A 201 1.15 6.32 7.43
CA TYR A 201 0.76 5.40 8.49
C TYR A 201 0.90 6.07 9.86
N HIS A 202 -0.02 5.75 10.77
CA HIS A 202 0.02 6.13 12.17
C HIS A 202 0.16 4.88 13.03
N SER A 203 0.70 5.04 14.24
CA SER A 203 0.83 3.92 15.17
C SER A 203 -0.55 3.38 15.56
N PRO A 204 -0.79 2.06 15.52
CA PRO A 204 -2.06 1.47 15.95
C PRO A 204 -2.25 1.52 17.48
N VAL A 205 -1.16 1.64 18.23
CA VAL A 205 -1.13 1.53 19.69
C VAL A 205 -0.08 2.48 20.27
N SER A 206 -0.24 2.85 21.55
CA SER A 206 0.79 3.55 22.31
C SER A 206 1.78 2.53 22.89
N GLY A 207 3.08 2.80 22.76
CA GLY A 207 4.12 1.90 23.27
C GLY A 207 5.53 2.34 22.91
N THR A 208 6.50 1.51 23.27
CA THR A 208 7.93 1.74 23.04
C THR A 208 8.40 0.93 21.85
N ILE A 209 9.16 1.56 20.94
CA ILE A 209 9.75 0.85 19.81
C ILE A 209 10.90 -0.02 20.32
N LYS A 210 10.75 -1.33 20.20
CA LYS A 210 11.78 -2.31 20.57
C LYS A 210 12.72 -2.63 19.42
N LEU A 211 12.18 -2.68 18.21
CA LEU A 211 12.92 -3.03 17.01
C LEU A 211 12.35 -2.29 15.82
N PHE A 212 13.23 -1.78 14.95
CA PHE A 212 12.91 -1.32 13.62
C PHE A 212 13.86 -2.02 12.64
N ARG A 213 13.31 -2.54 11.54
CA ARG A 213 14.09 -3.15 10.45
C ARG A 213 13.51 -2.71 9.12
N SER A 214 14.37 -2.18 8.25
CA SER A 214 14.04 -1.95 6.85
C SER A 214 14.54 -3.12 6.01
N MET A 215 13.70 -3.60 5.10
CA MET A 215 14.02 -4.72 4.23
C MET A 215 13.87 -4.32 2.77
N PRO A 216 14.97 -4.36 1.98
CA PRO A 216 14.89 -4.11 0.56
C PRO A 216 14.09 -5.22 -0.11
N GLY A 217 13.48 -4.91 -1.25
CA GLY A 217 12.70 -5.86 -2.02
C GLY A 217 12.16 -5.25 -3.30
N ASP A 218 11.24 -5.98 -3.90
CA ASP A 218 10.56 -5.57 -5.13
C ASP A 218 9.40 -4.61 -4.85
N TYR A 219 8.70 -4.14 -5.90
CA TYR A 219 7.52 -3.29 -5.78
C TYR A 219 6.39 -3.85 -6.67
N TYR A 220 5.99 -5.09 -6.40
CA TYR A 220 4.84 -5.69 -7.08
C TYR A 220 3.52 -5.03 -6.67
N GLU A 221 2.52 -5.14 -7.55
CA GLU A 221 1.17 -4.65 -7.30
C GLU A 221 0.50 -5.44 -6.16
N VAL A 222 -0.13 -4.73 -5.22
CA VAL A 222 -0.88 -5.34 -4.10
C VAL A 222 -2.39 -5.36 -4.35
N ASP A 223 -2.82 -5.23 -5.61
CA ASP A 223 -4.21 -5.43 -6.00
C ASP A 223 -4.62 -6.89 -5.70
N PRO A 224 -5.84 -7.15 -5.21
CA PRO A 224 -6.27 -8.50 -4.90
C PRO A 224 -6.18 -9.50 -6.07
N ILE A 225 -6.24 -9.06 -7.34
CA ILE A 225 -5.94 -9.94 -8.49
C ILE A 225 -4.50 -10.45 -8.40
N ALA A 226 -3.54 -9.56 -8.13
CA ALA A 226 -2.13 -9.91 -8.03
C ALA A 226 -1.82 -10.74 -6.78
N LEU A 227 -2.46 -10.43 -5.64
CA LEU A 227 -2.30 -11.20 -4.38
C LEU A 227 -2.81 -12.65 -4.47
N GLN A 228 -3.67 -12.96 -5.46
CA GLN A 228 -4.15 -14.30 -5.74
C GLN A 228 -3.25 -15.10 -6.70
N SER A 229 -2.18 -14.50 -7.21
CA SER A 229 -1.17 -15.18 -8.02
C SER A 229 -0.31 -16.14 -7.18
N GLN A 230 0.53 -16.94 -7.85
CA GLN A 230 1.51 -17.83 -7.20
C GLN A 230 2.72 -17.10 -6.58
N VAL A 231 2.75 -15.76 -6.66
CA VAL A 231 3.87 -14.96 -6.17
C VAL A 231 3.62 -14.52 -4.74
N ASP A 232 4.59 -14.74 -3.85
CA ASP A 232 4.55 -14.22 -2.48
C ASP A 232 4.86 -12.71 -2.44
N ILE A 233 3.97 -11.90 -3.02
CA ILE A 233 4.12 -10.45 -3.19
C ILE A 233 4.45 -9.76 -1.87
N LEU A 234 3.74 -10.12 -0.79
CA LEU A 234 3.90 -9.48 0.53
C LEU A 234 5.28 -9.74 1.17
N THR A 235 5.92 -10.87 0.88
CA THR A 235 7.24 -11.23 1.44
C THR A 235 8.39 -10.89 0.49
N ARG A 236 8.10 -10.58 -0.78
CA ARG A 236 9.09 -10.10 -1.75
C ARG A 236 9.18 -8.59 -1.83
N ASN A 237 8.08 -7.89 -1.61
CA ASN A 237 8.09 -6.44 -1.69
C ASN A 237 8.99 -5.84 -0.61
N ALA A 238 9.61 -4.71 -0.97
CA ALA A 238 10.30 -3.86 -0.03
C ALA A 238 9.32 -3.49 1.10
N ARG A 239 9.79 -3.59 2.33
CA ARG A 239 8.95 -3.42 3.51
C ARG A 239 9.80 -3.09 4.70
N ASP A 240 9.24 -2.33 5.62
CA ASP A 240 9.85 -2.16 6.93
C ASP A 240 8.86 -2.58 8.00
N TYR A 241 9.40 -3.06 9.10
CA TYR A 241 8.60 -3.44 10.26
C TYR A 241 9.13 -2.84 11.54
N VAL A 242 8.21 -2.63 12.47
CA VAL A 242 8.44 -2.17 13.82
C VAL A 242 7.82 -3.17 14.79
N VAL A 243 8.55 -3.48 15.86
CA VAL A 243 8.00 -4.15 17.03
C VAL A 243 7.76 -3.09 18.11
N ILE A 244 6.51 -2.91 18.49
CA ILE A 244 6.07 -1.98 19.52
C ILE A 244 5.77 -2.78 20.78
N GLU A 245 6.49 -2.51 21.86
CA GLU A 245 6.18 -3.07 23.17
C GLU A 245 5.10 -2.21 23.84
N THR A 246 4.01 -2.85 24.23
CA THR A 246 2.84 -2.20 24.83
C THR A 246 2.44 -2.92 26.11
N LYS A 247 1.82 -2.18 27.03
CA LYS A 247 1.30 -2.74 28.28
C LYS A 247 0.05 -3.60 28.04
N GLU A 248 -0.85 -3.14 27.17
CA GLU A 248 -2.18 -3.75 27.00
C GLU A 248 -2.21 -4.88 25.96
N PHE A 249 -1.34 -4.83 24.93
CA PHE A 249 -1.32 -5.80 23.83
C PHE A 249 -0.06 -6.67 23.79
N GLY A 250 0.90 -6.47 24.72
CA GLY A 250 2.21 -7.09 24.64
C GLY A 250 3.03 -6.53 23.46
N GLU A 251 3.72 -7.41 22.73
CA GLU A 251 4.44 -7.03 21.50
C GLU A 251 3.46 -6.92 20.32
N VAL A 252 3.46 -5.77 19.64
CA VAL A 252 2.70 -5.53 18.40
C VAL A 252 3.67 -5.40 17.23
N LEU A 253 3.55 -6.29 16.25
CA LEU A 253 4.30 -6.22 14.99
C LEU A 253 3.52 -5.38 13.98
N PHE A 254 4.07 -4.23 13.63
CA PHE A 254 3.57 -3.38 12.55
C PHE A 254 4.46 -3.52 11.32
N VAL A 255 3.88 -3.88 10.17
CA VAL A 255 4.62 -4.05 8.90
C VAL A 255 4.01 -3.15 7.83
N ALA A 256 4.80 -2.23 7.27
CA ALA A 256 4.43 -1.45 6.11
C ALA A 256 5.11 -2.02 4.87
N ILE A 257 4.30 -2.43 3.89
CA ILE A 257 4.74 -3.09 2.66
C ILE A 257 4.57 -2.12 1.51
N GLY A 258 5.65 -1.85 0.79
CA GLY A 258 5.62 -1.03 -0.43
C GLY A 258 4.92 -1.76 -1.57
N ALA A 259 4.48 -1.01 -2.59
CA ALA A 259 3.81 -1.56 -3.77
C ALA A 259 4.21 -0.81 -5.04
N SER A 260 3.82 -1.33 -6.21
CA SER A 260 3.94 -0.58 -7.46
C SER A 260 3.31 0.80 -7.32
N GLN A 261 3.92 1.83 -7.90
CA GLN A 261 3.48 3.24 -7.83
C GLN A 261 3.64 3.92 -6.45
N VAL A 262 4.00 3.16 -5.40
CA VAL A 262 4.37 3.68 -4.07
C VAL A 262 5.72 3.08 -3.70
N GLY A 263 6.73 3.47 -4.49
CA GLY A 263 8.06 2.87 -4.50
C GLY A 263 8.98 3.27 -3.35
N THR A 264 8.48 3.98 -2.34
CA THR A 264 9.27 4.32 -1.16
C THR A 264 8.39 4.32 0.07
N VAL A 265 8.70 3.43 1.01
CA VAL A 265 8.18 3.49 2.37
C VAL A 265 9.18 4.31 3.18
N ARG A 266 8.73 5.41 3.77
CA ARG A 266 9.54 6.22 4.70
C ARG A 266 8.84 6.28 6.04
N TYR A 267 9.47 5.71 7.06
CA TYR A 267 9.03 5.90 8.44
C TYR A 267 9.59 7.22 8.94
N ALA A 268 8.72 8.13 9.42
CA ALA A 268 9.17 9.29 10.20
C ALA A 268 9.98 8.85 11.46
N LEU A 269 9.68 7.65 11.97
CA LEU A 269 10.43 7.00 13.04
C LEU A 269 11.85 6.58 12.63
N TYR A 270 12.17 6.40 11.35
CA TYR A 270 13.53 6.10 10.92
C TYR A 270 14.46 7.29 11.15
N GLU A 271 14.02 8.51 10.88
CA GLU A 271 14.78 9.73 11.17
C GLU A 271 14.97 9.90 12.69
N LEU A 272 13.91 9.67 13.47
CA LEU A 272 13.97 9.73 14.94
C LEU A 272 14.85 8.62 15.54
N TRP A 273 14.78 7.40 15.00
CA TRP A 273 15.57 6.25 15.45
C TRP A 273 17.05 6.39 15.07
N CYS A 274 17.35 6.89 13.87
CA CYS A 274 18.71 7.25 13.46
C CYS A 274 19.29 8.35 14.35
N GLN A 275 18.49 9.38 14.70
CA GLN A 275 18.87 10.40 15.66
C GLN A 275 19.14 9.79 17.05
N LEU A 276 18.26 8.93 17.56
CA LEU A 276 18.42 8.26 18.85
C LEU A 276 19.63 7.32 18.90
N LYS A 277 19.94 6.61 17.80
CA LYS A 277 21.16 5.80 17.68
C LYS A 277 22.42 6.65 17.66
N SER A 278 22.42 7.74 16.90
CA SER A 278 23.54 8.68 16.86
C SER A 278 23.80 9.36 18.21
N ALA A 279 22.74 9.61 19.00
CA ALA A 279 22.83 10.17 20.34
C ALA A 279 23.28 9.14 21.39
N ASN A 280 23.02 7.84 21.18
CA ASN A 280 23.37 6.75 22.10
C ASN A 280 24.65 5.99 21.71
N GLY A 281 25.36 6.40 20.65
CA GLY A 281 26.66 5.84 20.26
C GLY A 281 26.63 4.38 19.78
N GLN A 282 25.54 3.93 19.13
CA GLN A 282 25.39 2.57 18.56
C GLN A 282 25.00 2.57 17.09
#